data_AF-A0AAX3TB87-F1
#
_entry.id   AF-A0AAX3TB87-F1
#
_cell.length_a   1.000
_cell.length_b   1.000
_cell.length_c   1.000
_cell.angle_alpha   90.00
_cell.angle_beta   90.00
_cell.angle_gamma   90.00
#
_symmetry.space_group_name_H-M   'P 1'
#
loop_
_entity.id
_entity.type
_entity.pdbx_description
1 polymer ?
#
loop_
_entity_poly.entity_id
_entity_poly.type
_entity_poly.pdbx_seq_one_letter_code
_entity_poly.pdbx_strand_id
1 'polypeptide(L)'
;MTVPIRSSTDLAVLDRDLRRDHDAFMSGGTPRAEVPGDVVESWGRVRSGRHRSTVDTHNPGHISDDELETRRATHPLRDAVQPLQRLFAQSADDASMTLGVFDADGVLLWRGGSASVLPEADRLDLVEGSRWDENSTATTAVGLAVHLQRPTRLFGAEHYYSSLHGLFCTAVPVHDHRTGDMIAIAGLAGPAMEMQPAASAFTSALAALGEHEITLAHQRELAELRFSGQAQLAGLHGPGLLIDDDGWVAEGRGCTPPVRVAVPTDDMRQFVPGLGICVVERLGRGWQVRPAGPSGPVLAELSLDGEPTVTVTGDGEPWRTVLTRRHAQILLLLADAGEQGLTSQRLSQLLFGDDSHTVSVRAELSRLRRVVGALVSSRPYRLAPRVELRVSPDQLDVFRAPAGRRRVERQRNLA
;
A
#
# COMPACT_ATOMS: atom_id res chain seq x y z
N MET A 1 -23.06 11.42 2.25
CA MET A 1 -23.44 10.87 3.58
C MET A 1 -24.77 10.16 3.43
N THR A 2 -24.81 8.85 3.69
CA THR A 2 -26.01 8.00 3.60
C THR A 2 -27.06 8.39 4.65
N VAL A 3 -28.35 8.24 4.36
CA VAL A 3 -29.42 8.45 5.36
C VAL A 3 -29.18 7.50 6.53
N PRO A 4 -29.03 7.98 7.78
CA PRO A 4 -28.79 7.10 8.91
C PRO A 4 -30.07 6.30 9.21
N ILE A 5 -30.07 5.00 8.90
CA ILE A 5 -31.11 4.08 9.37
C ILE A 5 -30.74 3.69 10.80
N ARG A 6 -31.55 4.14 11.75
CA ARG A 6 -31.41 3.84 13.18
C ARG A 6 -32.43 2.77 13.55
N SER A 7 -32.29 2.16 14.72
CA SER A 7 -33.27 1.19 15.21
C SER A 7 -34.69 1.75 15.37
N SER A 8 -34.83 3.08 15.43
CA SER A 8 -36.12 3.79 15.51
C SER A 8 -36.69 4.21 14.15
N THR A 9 -36.02 3.91 13.04
CA THR A 9 -36.47 4.29 11.70
C THR A 9 -37.63 3.42 11.26
N ASP A 10 -38.74 4.04 10.85
CA ASP A 10 -39.85 3.34 10.18
C ASP A 10 -39.46 3.05 8.74
N LEU A 11 -39.13 1.78 8.46
CA LEU A 11 -38.66 1.32 7.15
C LEU A 11 -39.73 1.45 6.06
N ALA A 12 -41.02 1.36 6.41
CA ALA A 12 -42.13 1.48 5.45
C ALA A 12 -42.40 2.94 5.05
N VAL A 13 -42.20 3.88 5.99
CA VAL A 13 -42.20 5.32 5.64
C VAL A 13 -41.01 5.64 4.75
N LEU A 14 -39.80 5.21 5.15
CA LEU A 14 -38.58 5.45 4.39
C LEU A 14 -38.66 4.90 2.95
N ASP A 15 -39.13 3.66 2.77
CA ASP A 15 -39.30 3.06 1.44
C ASP A 15 -40.26 3.88 0.56
N ARG A 16 -41.39 4.32 1.12
CA ARG A 16 -42.34 5.18 0.37
C ARG A 16 -41.76 6.52 -0.02
N ASP A 17 -41.03 7.17 0.87
CA ASP A 17 -40.41 8.48 0.58
C ASP A 17 -39.31 8.35 -0.48
N LEU A 18 -38.46 7.32 -0.38
CA LEU A 18 -37.43 7.04 -1.39
C LEU A 18 -38.02 6.69 -2.75
N ARG A 19 -39.11 5.91 -2.81
CA ARG A 19 -39.82 5.62 -4.08
C ARG A 19 -40.34 6.89 -4.73
N ARG A 20 -40.94 7.79 -3.95
CA ARG A 20 -41.41 9.09 -4.45
C ARG A 20 -40.27 9.92 -5.03
N ASP A 21 -39.12 9.96 -4.35
CA ASP A 21 -37.96 10.73 -4.78
C ASP A 21 -37.27 10.11 -6.00
N HIS A 22 -37.24 8.77 -6.08
CA HIS A 22 -36.80 8.02 -7.27
C HIS A 22 -37.70 8.28 -8.47
N ASP A 23 -39.02 8.17 -8.32
CA ASP A 23 -40.00 8.47 -9.38
C ASP A 23 -39.89 9.92 -9.87
N ALA A 24 -39.66 10.87 -8.95
CA ALA A 24 -39.41 12.26 -9.27
C ALA A 24 -38.13 12.41 -10.11
N PHE A 25 -37.05 11.71 -9.77
CA PHE A 25 -35.82 11.73 -10.56
C PHE A 25 -36.00 11.11 -11.95
N MET A 26 -36.67 9.95 -12.03
CA MET A 26 -36.91 9.24 -13.28
C MET A 26 -37.80 10.03 -14.24
N SER A 27 -38.73 10.81 -13.72
CA SER A 27 -39.56 11.74 -14.50
C SER A 27 -38.86 13.06 -14.89
N GLY A 28 -37.56 13.21 -14.57
CA GLY A 28 -36.77 14.39 -14.91
C GLY A 28 -36.85 15.54 -13.89
N GLY A 29 -37.55 15.32 -12.78
CA GLY A 29 -37.56 16.23 -11.63
C GLY A 29 -36.31 16.08 -10.75
N THR A 30 -36.28 16.89 -9.69
CA THR A 30 -35.22 16.84 -8.67
C THR A 30 -35.75 16.07 -7.45
N PRO A 31 -35.03 15.06 -6.94
CA PRO A 31 -35.35 14.41 -5.68
C PRO A 31 -35.46 15.45 -4.56
N ARG A 32 -36.32 15.22 -3.57
CA ARG A 32 -36.24 15.99 -2.32
C ARG A 32 -34.94 15.57 -1.62
N ALA A 33 -34.28 16.49 -0.91
CA ALA A 33 -32.89 16.33 -0.46
C ALA A 33 -32.63 15.19 0.56
N GLU A 34 -33.59 14.28 0.75
CA GLU A 34 -33.50 13.12 1.64
C GLU A 34 -32.71 11.95 1.02
N VAL A 35 -32.51 11.92 -0.30
CA VAL A 35 -31.62 10.93 -0.96
C VAL A 35 -30.15 11.34 -0.80
N PRO A 36 -29.22 10.42 -0.45
CA PRO A 36 -27.80 10.74 -0.35
C PRO A 36 -27.23 11.31 -1.66
N GLY A 37 -26.41 12.35 -1.56
CA GLY A 37 -25.81 13.00 -2.75
C GLY A 37 -25.07 12.04 -3.68
N ASP A 38 -24.29 11.10 -3.13
CA ASP A 38 -23.55 10.13 -3.95
C ASP A 38 -24.47 9.20 -4.76
N VAL A 39 -25.68 8.92 -4.23
CA VAL A 39 -26.71 8.11 -4.92
C VAL A 39 -27.33 8.92 -6.05
N VAL A 40 -27.70 10.18 -5.81
CA VAL A 40 -28.24 11.08 -6.85
C VAL A 40 -27.22 11.32 -7.96
N GLU A 41 -25.95 11.49 -7.62
CA GLU A 41 -24.86 11.61 -8.60
C GLU A 41 -24.73 10.34 -9.44
N SER A 42 -24.79 9.16 -8.82
CA SER A 42 -24.80 7.88 -9.53
C SER A 42 -26.01 7.75 -10.46
N TRP A 43 -27.22 8.07 -10.00
CA TRP A 43 -28.40 8.08 -10.87
C TRP A 43 -28.20 9.01 -12.08
N GLY A 44 -27.56 10.17 -11.89
CA GLY A 44 -27.19 11.09 -12.97
C GLY A 44 -26.22 10.48 -13.97
N ARG A 45 -25.16 9.80 -13.50
CA ARG A 45 -24.20 9.08 -14.36
C ARG A 45 -24.87 7.95 -15.14
N VAL A 46 -25.64 7.10 -14.46
CA VAL A 46 -26.40 6.00 -15.07
C VAL A 46 -27.33 6.52 -16.17
N ARG A 47 -28.13 7.56 -15.86
CA ARG A 47 -29.08 8.17 -16.82
C ARG A 47 -28.41 8.81 -18.02
N SER A 48 -27.19 9.34 -17.87
CA SER A 48 -26.43 9.94 -18.98
C SER A 48 -25.61 8.91 -19.79
N GLY A 49 -25.33 7.74 -19.19
CA GLY A 49 -24.53 6.65 -19.73
C GLY A 49 -25.29 5.63 -20.58
N ARG A 50 -25.02 4.35 -20.35
CA ARG A 50 -25.59 3.20 -21.09
C ARG A 50 -27.07 2.93 -20.73
N HIS A 51 -27.46 3.26 -19.52
CA HIS A 51 -28.77 3.01 -18.93
C HIS A 51 -29.67 4.26 -19.02
N ARG A 52 -29.76 4.85 -20.23
CA ARG A 52 -30.57 6.06 -20.49
C ARG A 52 -32.08 5.84 -20.35
N SER A 53 -32.52 4.61 -20.53
CA SER A 53 -33.93 4.24 -20.39
C SER A 53 -34.29 4.17 -18.91
N THR A 54 -35.42 4.78 -18.54
CA THR A 54 -36.01 4.66 -17.21
C THR A 54 -36.78 3.35 -17.03
N VAL A 55 -36.90 2.54 -18.09
CA VAL A 55 -37.48 1.20 -18.03
C VAL A 55 -36.50 0.26 -17.34
N ASP A 56 -37.01 -0.51 -16.40
CA ASP A 56 -36.25 -1.57 -15.73
C ASP A 56 -35.81 -2.63 -16.74
N THR A 57 -34.51 -2.77 -16.88
CA THR A 57 -33.85 -3.69 -17.80
C THR A 57 -32.73 -4.44 -17.08
N HIS A 58 -32.86 -4.60 -15.76
CA HIS A 58 -31.88 -5.27 -14.91
C HIS A 58 -31.50 -6.63 -15.50
N ASN A 59 -30.24 -6.73 -15.93
CA ASN A 59 -29.66 -7.90 -16.57
C ASN A 59 -28.13 -7.78 -16.47
N PRO A 60 -27.53 -8.18 -15.33
CA PRO A 60 -26.09 -8.15 -15.11
C PRO A 60 -25.33 -8.82 -16.26
N GLY A 61 -24.16 -8.27 -16.61
CA GLY A 61 -23.25 -8.95 -17.54
C GLY A 61 -22.61 -10.18 -16.86
N HIS A 62 -22.20 -11.17 -17.63
CA HIS A 62 -21.51 -12.35 -17.11
C HIS A 62 -20.14 -12.52 -17.72
N ILE A 63 -19.19 -13.02 -16.93
CA ILE A 63 -17.95 -13.60 -17.44
C ILE A 63 -18.14 -15.09 -17.73
N SER A 64 -17.22 -15.68 -18.49
CA SER A 64 -17.21 -17.12 -18.72
C SER A 64 -16.77 -17.89 -17.46
N ASP A 65 -17.17 -19.15 -17.34
CA ASP A 65 -16.76 -20.03 -16.25
C ASP A 65 -15.23 -20.18 -16.14
N ASP A 66 -14.53 -20.29 -17.28
CA ASP A 66 -13.07 -20.37 -17.32
C ASP A 66 -12.40 -19.11 -16.76
N GLU A 67 -12.96 -17.94 -17.06
CA GLU A 67 -12.49 -16.67 -16.51
C GLU A 67 -12.77 -16.59 -15.00
N LEU A 68 -13.95 -17.04 -14.55
CA LEU A 68 -14.32 -17.07 -13.13
C LEU A 68 -13.36 -17.94 -12.32
N GLU A 69 -13.08 -19.16 -12.79
CA GLU A 69 -12.15 -20.07 -12.13
C GLU A 69 -10.72 -19.55 -12.14
N THR A 70 -10.29 -18.91 -13.23
CA THR A 70 -8.99 -18.25 -13.31
C THR A 70 -8.88 -17.13 -12.26
N ARG A 71 -9.88 -16.23 -12.21
CA ARG A 71 -9.93 -15.15 -11.21
C ARG A 71 -9.87 -15.72 -9.79
N ARG A 72 -10.70 -16.72 -9.47
CA ARG A 72 -10.72 -17.39 -8.14
C ARG A 72 -9.38 -18.01 -7.76
N ALA A 73 -8.71 -18.68 -8.70
CA ALA A 73 -7.48 -19.41 -8.42
C ALA A 73 -6.31 -18.49 -8.05
N THR A 74 -6.28 -17.29 -8.63
CA THR A 74 -5.20 -16.30 -8.43
C THR A 74 -5.55 -15.19 -7.43
N HIS A 75 -6.81 -15.10 -6.99
CA HIS A 75 -7.25 -14.00 -6.16
C HIS A 75 -6.71 -14.10 -4.72
N PRO A 76 -6.20 -13.00 -4.11
CA PRO A 76 -5.62 -13.03 -2.75
C PRO A 76 -6.56 -13.53 -1.65
N LEU A 77 -7.87 -13.30 -1.78
CA LEU A 77 -8.88 -13.81 -0.83
C LEU A 77 -9.21 -15.29 -0.96
N ARG A 78 -8.64 -16.05 -1.91
CA ARG A 78 -8.99 -17.45 -2.14
C ARG A 78 -9.06 -18.28 -0.86
N ASP A 79 -8.06 -18.15 0.01
CA ASP A 79 -7.99 -18.90 1.27
C ASP A 79 -8.83 -18.28 2.40
N ALA A 80 -9.22 -17.01 2.26
CA ALA A 80 -10.05 -16.27 3.20
C ALA A 80 -11.56 -16.53 3.03
N VAL A 81 -11.99 -17.00 1.85
CA VAL A 81 -13.43 -17.21 1.53
C VAL A 81 -14.10 -18.17 2.49
N GLN A 82 -13.44 -19.28 2.84
CA GLN A 82 -14.02 -20.24 3.79
C GLN A 82 -14.19 -19.65 5.20
N PRO A 83 -13.18 -19.00 5.81
CA PRO A 83 -13.37 -18.21 7.04
C PRO A 83 -14.54 -17.23 6.97
N LEU A 84 -14.66 -16.46 5.88
CA LEU A 84 -15.74 -15.49 5.68
C LEU A 84 -17.11 -16.16 5.64
N GLN A 85 -17.26 -17.22 4.84
CA GLN A 85 -18.50 -17.99 4.74
C GLN A 85 -18.88 -18.64 6.07
N ARG A 86 -17.91 -19.12 6.86
CA ARG A 86 -18.17 -19.68 8.20
C ARG A 86 -18.67 -18.61 9.17
N LEU A 87 -18.02 -17.45 9.22
CA LEU A 87 -18.46 -16.34 10.08
C LEU A 87 -19.87 -15.86 9.67
N PHE A 88 -20.11 -15.79 8.36
CA PHE A 88 -21.43 -15.48 7.82
C PHE A 88 -22.47 -16.51 8.26
N ALA A 89 -22.22 -17.80 8.02
CA ALA A 89 -23.15 -18.88 8.36
C ALA A 89 -23.54 -18.90 9.85
N GLN A 90 -22.59 -18.64 10.76
CA GLN A 90 -22.85 -18.57 12.21
C GLN A 90 -23.81 -17.43 12.61
N SER A 91 -23.95 -16.42 11.75
CA SER A 91 -24.84 -15.27 11.98
C SER A 91 -26.09 -15.33 11.08
N ALA A 92 -26.14 -16.27 10.14
CA ALA A 92 -27.13 -16.32 9.06
C ALA A 92 -28.29 -17.30 9.30
N ASP A 93 -28.20 -18.19 10.27
CA ASP A 93 -29.30 -19.14 10.58
C ASP A 93 -30.63 -18.43 10.92
N ASP A 94 -30.59 -17.16 11.36
CA ASP A 94 -31.76 -16.30 11.62
C ASP A 94 -31.93 -15.15 10.60
N ALA A 95 -31.02 -14.99 9.63
CA ALA A 95 -31.01 -13.83 8.75
C ALA A 95 -31.27 -14.22 7.27
N SER A 96 -32.29 -13.59 6.68
CA SER A 96 -32.67 -13.68 5.27
C SER A 96 -31.67 -12.97 4.34
N MET A 97 -30.36 -13.16 4.55
CA MET A 97 -29.30 -12.44 3.84
C MET A 97 -28.46 -13.35 2.95
N THR A 98 -27.90 -12.76 1.89
CA THR A 98 -26.87 -13.35 1.03
C THR A 98 -25.56 -12.61 1.22
N LEU A 99 -24.45 -13.34 1.31
CA LEU A 99 -23.08 -12.86 1.22
C LEU A 99 -22.62 -12.91 -0.24
N GLY A 100 -22.05 -11.82 -0.73
CA GLY A 100 -21.28 -11.77 -1.97
C GLY A 100 -19.86 -11.28 -1.70
N VAL A 101 -18.88 -11.92 -2.32
CA VAL A 101 -17.49 -11.45 -2.38
C VAL A 101 -17.17 -11.19 -3.84
N PHE A 102 -16.97 -9.92 -4.16
CA PHE A 102 -16.71 -9.43 -5.50
C PHE A 102 -15.23 -9.06 -5.64
N ASP A 103 -14.66 -9.16 -6.84
CA ASP A 103 -13.32 -8.61 -7.10
C ASP A 103 -13.37 -7.07 -7.25
N ALA A 104 -12.19 -6.47 -7.48
CA ALA A 104 -12.06 -5.02 -7.64
C ALA A 104 -12.83 -4.44 -8.84
N ASP A 105 -13.15 -5.27 -9.84
CA ASP A 105 -13.95 -4.88 -11.02
C ASP A 105 -15.46 -5.01 -10.76
N GLY A 106 -15.87 -5.55 -9.60
CA GLY A 106 -17.27 -5.79 -9.25
C GLY A 106 -17.82 -7.10 -9.81
N VAL A 107 -16.98 -8.09 -10.18
CA VAL A 107 -17.44 -9.43 -10.55
C VAL A 107 -17.68 -10.26 -9.29
N LEU A 108 -18.85 -10.89 -9.16
CA LEU A 108 -19.15 -11.78 -8.04
C LEU A 108 -18.31 -13.05 -8.14
N LEU A 109 -17.31 -13.20 -7.26
CA LEU A 109 -16.43 -14.37 -7.25
C LEU A 109 -16.96 -15.49 -6.37
N TRP A 110 -17.50 -15.17 -5.20
CA TRP A 110 -18.03 -16.18 -4.27
C TRP A 110 -19.32 -15.71 -3.63
N ARG A 111 -20.25 -16.64 -3.46
CA ARG A 111 -21.54 -16.38 -2.83
C ARG A 111 -21.73 -17.25 -1.58
N GLY A 112 -22.50 -16.76 -0.62
CA GLY A 112 -22.98 -17.52 0.54
C GLY A 112 -24.41 -17.12 0.88
N GLY A 113 -25.20 -18.04 1.42
CA GLY A 113 -26.60 -17.80 1.73
C GLY A 113 -27.28 -19.10 2.17
N SER A 114 -28.38 -18.99 2.91
CA SER A 114 -29.22 -20.13 3.23
C SER A 114 -30.03 -20.58 2.01
N ALA A 115 -30.50 -21.83 2.00
CA ALA A 115 -31.28 -22.36 0.89
C ALA A 115 -32.60 -21.60 0.62
N SER A 116 -33.10 -20.83 1.59
CA SER A 116 -34.32 -20.02 1.45
C SER A 116 -34.09 -18.70 0.72
N VAL A 117 -32.87 -18.15 0.72
CA VAL A 117 -32.57 -16.83 0.13
C VAL A 117 -31.95 -16.91 -1.25
N LEU A 118 -31.20 -17.98 -1.54
CA LEU A 118 -30.51 -18.16 -2.82
C LEU A 118 -31.45 -18.16 -4.04
N PRO A 119 -32.67 -18.73 -3.99
CA PRO A 119 -33.59 -18.66 -5.13
C PRO A 119 -33.99 -17.23 -5.52
N GLU A 120 -34.10 -16.32 -4.55
CA GLU A 120 -34.41 -14.91 -4.83
C GLU A 120 -33.17 -14.18 -5.38
N ALA A 121 -31.99 -14.48 -4.84
CA ALA A 121 -30.74 -14.01 -5.42
C ALA A 121 -30.55 -14.46 -6.87
N ASP A 122 -30.90 -15.72 -7.19
CA ASP A 122 -30.84 -16.27 -8.56
C ASP A 122 -31.82 -15.54 -9.51
N ARG A 123 -33.03 -15.17 -9.05
CA ARG A 123 -33.99 -14.37 -9.84
C ARG A 123 -33.48 -12.98 -10.19
N LEU A 124 -32.67 -12.40 -9.31
CA LEU A 124 -32.00 -11.12 -9.52
C LEU A 124 -30.66 -11.25 -10.25
N ASP A 125 -30.32 -12.46 -10.67
CA ASP A 125 -29.07 -12.79 -11.36
C ASP A 125 -27.81 -12.46 -10.53
N LEU A 126 -27.95 -12.53 -9.19
CA LEU A 126 -26.85 -12.46 -8.23
C LEU A 126 -26.22 -13.84 -8.09
N VAL A 127 -25.55 -14.27 -9.16
CA VAL A 127 -24.84 -15.55 -9.27
C VAL A 127 -23.36 -15.31 -9.56
N GLU A 128 -22.53 -16.30 -9.22
CA GLU A 128 -21.08 -16.20 -9.39
C GLU A 128 -20.74 -16.00 -10.88
N GLY A 129 -19.86 -15.05 -11.20
CA GLY A 129 -19.55 -14.61 -12.56
C GLY A 129 -20.36 -13.39 -13.05
N SER A 130 -21.43 -13.01 -12.36
CA SER A 130 -22.19 -11.79 -12.69
C SER A 130 -21.41 -10.50 -12.34
N ARG A 131 -21.58 -9.45 -13.16
CA ARG A 131 -20.93 -8.14 -13.04
C ARG A 131 -21.85 -7.14 -12.39
N TRP A 132 -21.39 -6.52 -11.31
CA TRP A 132 -22.15 -5.57 -10.47
C TRP A 132 -21.54 -4.16 -10.43
N ASP A 133 -20.76 -3.82 -11.46
CA ASP A 133 -20.34 -2.45 -11.70
C ASP A 133 -21.51 -1.55 -12.14
N GLU A 134 -21.31 -0.23 -12.07
CA GLU A 134 -22.36 0.77 -12.37
C GLU A 134 -22.81 0.74 -13.85
N ASN A 135 -21.95 0.30 -14.77
CA ASN A 135 -22.28 0.17 -16.20
C ASN A 135 -23.03 -1.14 -16.50
N SER A 136 -22.95 -2.15 -15.65
CA SER A 136 -23.63 -3.43 -15.79
C SER A 136 -24.98 -3.45 -15.05
N THR A 137 -25.04 -2.91 -13.83
CA THR A 137 -26.23 -3.03 -12.93
C THR A 137 -26.82 -1.69 -12.50
N ALA A 138 -26.39 -0.58 -13.10
CA ALA A 138 -26.75 0.76 -12.66
C ALA A 138 -26.35 1.00 -11.19
N THR A 139 -27.13 1.79 -10.44
CA THR A 139 -26.78 2.15 -9.07
C THR A 139 -27.06 1.00 -8.09
N THR A 140 -25.99 0.32 -7.69
CA THR A 140 -25.98 -0.72 -6.66
C THR A 140 -24.97 -0.38 -5.56
N ALA A 141 -25.06 -1.04 -4.39
CA ALA A 141 -24.08 -0.85 -3.32
C ALA A 141 -22.67 -1.20 -3.78
N VAL A 142 -22.52 -2.32 -4.50
CA VAL A 142 -21.23 -2.76 -5.07
C VAL A 142 -20.70 -1.73 -6.07
N GLY A 143 -21.51 -1.31 -7.05
CA GLY A 143 -21.11 -0.31 -8.04
C GLY A 143 -20.68 1.02 -7.42
N LEU A 144 -21.39 1.49 -6.38
CA LEU A 144 -20.96 2.67 -5.62
C LEU A 144 -19.67 2.43 -4.84
N ALA A 145 -19.48 1.25 -4.25
CA ALA A 145 -18.25 0.93 -3.52
C ALA A 145 -17.04 0.88 -4.45
N VAL A 146 -17.19 0.33 -5.66
CA VAL A 146 -16.17 0.39 -6.73
C VAL A 146 -15.82 1.85 -7.05
N HIS A 147 -16.82 2.71 -7.24
CA HIS A 147 -16.58 4.11 -7.61
C HIS A 147 -15.99 4.96 -6.48
N LEU A 148 -16.52 4.80 -5.26
CA LEU A 148 -16.20 5.67 -4.12
C LEU A 148 -15.04 5.15 -3.25
N GLN A 149 -14.62 3.90 -3.44
CA GLN A 149 -13.56 3.26 -2.64
C GLN A 149 -13.81 3.37 -1.12
N ARG A 150 -15.08 3.26 -0.71
CA ARG A 150 -15.48 3.32 0.71
C ARG A 150 -16.72 2.45 0.97
N PRO A 151 -17.02 2.14 2.24
CA PRO A 151 -18.27 1.47 2.60
C PRO A 151 -19.51 2.20 2.07
N THR A 152 -20.42 1.45 1.46
CA THR A 152 -21.69 1.94 0.94
C THR A 152 -22.84 1.10 1.47
N ARG A 153 -24.03 1.71 1.45
CA ARG A 153 -25.28 1.04 1.76
C ARG A 153 -26.39 1.66 0.94
N LEU A 154 -27.22 0.82 0.35
CA LEU A 154 -28.44 1.19 -0.36
C LEU A 154 -29.63 0.50 0.28
N PHE A 155 -30.76 1.17 0.24
CA PHE A 155 -32.04 0.70 0.75
C PHE A 155 -33.13 1.00 -0.26
N GLY A 156 -33.88 -0.03 -0.66
CA GLY A 156 -35.07 0.09 -1.49
C GLY A 156 -34.82 0.90 -2.75
N ALA A 157 -35.57 1.98 -2.92
CA ALA A 157 -35.52 2.84 -4.09
C ALA A 157 -34.26 3.72 -4.21
N GLU A 158 -33.26 3.57 -3.34
CA GLU A 158 -31.90 4.06 -3.61
C GLU A 158 -31.25 3.32 -4.80
N HIS A 159 -31.67 2.08 -5.06
CA HIS A 159 -31.29 1.36 -6.27
C HIS A 159 -31.93 2.00 -7.50
N TYR A 160 -31.16 2.07 -8.59
CA TYR A 160 -31.67 2.66 -9.83
C TYR A 160 -32.81 1.85 -10.44
N TYR A 161 -32.71 0.53 -10.45
CA TYR A 161 -33.74 -0.35 -11.00
C TYR A 161 -34.77 -0.79 -9.95
N SER A 162 -36.03 -0.78 -10.36
CA SER A 162 -37.19 -1.12 -9.51
C SER A 162 -37.21 -2.58 -9.04
N SER A 163 -36.63 -3.49 -9.83
CA SER A 163 -36.41 -4.90 -9.52
C SER A 163 -35.57 -5.10 -8.26
N LEU A 164 -34.70 -4.14 -7.93
CA LEU A 164 -33.86 -4.16 -6.74
C LEU A 164 -34.48 -3.42 -5.54
N HIS A 165 -35.63 -2.75 -5.71
CA HIS A 165 -36.26 -1.97 -4.63
C HIS A 165 -36.78 -2.82 -3.47
N GLY A 166 -36.85 -4.15 -3.64
CA GLY A 166 -37.18 -5.07 -2.54
C GLY A 166 -36.01 -5.31 -1.58
N LEU A 167 -34.82 -4.77 -1.85
CA LEU A 167 -33.59 -5.12 -1.15
C LEU A 167 -33.00 -3.96 -0.35
N PHE A 168 -32.31 -4.31 0.73
CA PHE A 168 -31.20 -3.51 1.21
C PHE A 168 -29.88 -4.20 0.83
N CYS A 169 -28.85 -3.40 0.59
CA CYS A 169 -27.52 -3.88 0.27
C CYS A 169 -26.48 -3.07 1.06
N THR A 170 -25.49 -3.75 1.62
CA THR A 170 -24.28 -3.14 2.17
C THR A 170 -23.08 -3.66 1.40
N ALA A 171 -22.12 -2.80 1.09
CA ALA A 171 -20.89 -3.19 0.41
C ALA A 171 -19.70 -2.49 1.04
N VAL A 172 -18.66 -3.25 1.35
CA VAL A 172 -17.45 -2.77 2.01
C VAL A 172 -16.23 -3.20 1.19
N PRO A 173 -15.44 -2.25 0.68
CA PRO A 173 -14.15 -2.54 0.06
C PRO A 173 -13.22 -3.32 0.99
N VAL A 174 -12.50 -4.28 0.42
CA VAL A 174 -11.44 -5.06 1.06
C VAL A 174 -10.12 -4.64 0.42
N HIS A 175 -9.17 -4.20 1.24
CA HIS A 175 -7.89 -3.70 0.79
C HIS A 175 -6.75 -4.65 1.12
N ASP A 176 -5.76 -4.72 0.23
CA ASP A 176 -4.48 -5.32 0.57
C ASP A 176 -3.67 -4.33 1.42
N HIS A 177 -3.42 -4.64 2.69
CA HIS A 177 -2.65 -3.76 3.59
C HIS A 177 -1.20 -3.55 3.12
N ARG A 178 -0.69 -4.41 2.24
CA ARG A 178 0.66 -4.32 1.68
C ARG A 178 0.77 -3.24 0.62
N THR A 179 -0.23 -3.13 -0.26
CA THR A 179 -0.20 -2.19 -1.39
C THR A 179 -1.10 -0.97 -1.18
N GLY A 180 -2.14 -1.11 -0.34
CA GLY A 180 -3.20 -0.14 -0.14
C GLY A 180 -4.32 -0.25 -1.18
N ASP A 181 -4.20 -1.17 -2.15
CA ASP A 181 -5.17 -1.30 -3.23
C ASP A 181 -6.44 -2.00 -2.75
N MET A 182 -7.60 -1.56 -3.26
CA MET A 182 -8.84 -2.32 -3.13
C MET A 182 -8.76 -3.52 -4.08
N ILE A 183 -8.81 -4.72 -3.51
CA ILE A 183 -8.70 -5.98 -4.26
C ILE A 183 -10.04 -6.68 -4.41
N ALA A 184 -11.00 -6.37 -3.53
CA ALA A 184 -12.31 -7.00 -3.49
C ALA A 184 -13.33 -6.11 -2.78
N ILE A 185 -14.59 -6.54 -2.82
CA ILE A 185 -15.70 -5.94 -2.08
C ILE A 185 -16.47 -7.07 -1.39
N ALA A 186 -16.67 -6.96 -0.08
CA ALA A 186 -17.59 -7.81 0.65
C ALA A 186 -18.98 -7.14 0.68
N GLY A 187 -20.03 -7.86 0.29
CA GLY A 187 -21.39 -7.35 0.25
C GLY A 187 -22.38 -8.25 0.96
N LEU A 188 -23.35 -7.66 1.64
CA LEU A 188 -24.55 -8.35 2.11
C LEU A 188 -25.78 -7.77 1.41
N ALA A 189 -26.72 -8.63 1.06
CA ALA A 189 -28.02 -8.26 0.52
C ALA A 189 -29.12 -9.03 1.22
N GLY A 190 -30.28 -8.40 1.45
CA GLY A 190 -31.44 -9.05 2.03
C GLY A 190 -32.72 -8.21 1.84
N PRO A 191 -33.88 -8.70 2.28
CA PRO A 191 -35.15 -7.99 2.17
C PRO A 191 -35.09 -6.63 2.85
N ALA A 192 -35.47 -5.57 2.14
CA ALA A 192 -35.39 -4.19 2.65
C ALA A 192 -36.10 -4.04 4.01
N MET A 193 -37.26 -4.66 4.17
CA MET A 193 -38.07 -4.56 5.40
C MET A 193 -37.48 -5.31 6.60
N GLU A 194 -36.48 -6.15 6.39
CA GLU A 194 -35.76 -6.88 7.44
C GLU A 194 -34.40 -6.26 7.74
N MET A 195 -34.10 -5.09 7.17
CA MET A 195 -32.83 -4.42 7.36
C MET A 195 -32.56 -4.13 8.84
N GLN A 196 -31.43 -4.63 9.32
CA GLN A 196 -30.92 -4.33 10.67
C GLN A 196 -29.78 -3.30 10.60
N PRO A 197 -29.71 -2.31 11.51
CA PRO A 197 -28.59 -1.37 11.57
C PRO A 197 -27.23 -2.05 11.71
N ALA A 198 -27.18 -3.22 12.35
CA ALA A 198 -25.96 -4.01 12.53
C ALA A 198 -25.41 -4.62 11.23
N ALA A 199 -26.20 -4.72 10.15
CA ALA A 199 -25.77 -5.36 8.90
C ALA A 199 -24.55 -4.65 8.28
N SER A 200 -24.47 -3.32 8.39
CA SER A 200 -23.32 -2.57 7.88
C SER A 200 -22.05 -2.89 8.67
N ALA A 201 -22.16 -2.95 10.01
CA ALA A 201 -21.04 -3.30 10.88
C ALA A 201 -20.59 -4.75 10.66
N PHE A 202 -21.53 -5.67 10.42
CA PHE A 202 -21.22 -7.06 10.12
C PHE A 202 -20.49 -7.21 8.77
N THR A 203 -20.93 -6.47 7.75
CA THR A 203 -20.22 -6.44 6.45
C THR A 203 -18.80 -5.90 6.62
N SER A 204 -18.60 -4.85 7.43
CA SER A 204 -17.27 -4.34 7.75
C SER A 204 -16.40 -5.36 8.49
N ALA A 205 -16.98 -6.14 9.40
CA ALA A 205 -16.26 -7.19 10.11
C ALA A 205 -15.84 -8.33 9.16
N LEU A 206 -16.69 -8.71 8.21
CA LEU A 206 -16.34 -9.66 7.14
C LEU A 206 -15.20 -9.11 6.28
N ALA A 207 -15.28 -7.86 5.82
CA ALA A 207 -14.19 -7.25 5.06
C ALA A 207 -12.86 -7.27 5.84
N ALA A 208 -12.87 -6.82 7.09
CA ALA A 208 -11.69 -6.81 7.96
C ALA A 208 -11.11 -8.21 8.22
N LEU A 209 -11.95 -9.24 8.32
CA LEU A 209 -11.49 -10.64 8.39
C LEU A 209 -10.76 -11.04 7.10
N GLY A 210 -11.29 -10.66 5.94
CA GLY A 210 -10.64 -10.89 4.65
C GLY A 210 -9.24 -10.25 4.57
N GLU A 211 -9.14 -8.97 4.94
CA GLU A 211 -7.87 -8.23 4.99
C GLU A 211 -6.86 -8.88 5.97
N HIS A 212 -7.37 -9.37 7.11
CA HIS A 212 -6.54 -10.06 8.09
C HIS A 212 -6.00 -11.40 7.57
N GLU A 213 -6.84 -12.21 6.93
CA GLU A 213 -6.42 -13.50 6.36
C GLU A 213 -5.36 -13.32 5.27
N ILE A 214 -5.46 -12.27 4.44
CA ILE A 214 -4.42 -11.93 3.44
C ILE A 214 -3.10 -11.58 4.12
N THR A 215 -3.17 -10.74 5.17
CA THR A 215 -1.98 -10.36 5.94
C THR A 215 -1.34 -11.59 6.57
N LEU A 216 -2.13 -12.52 7.12
CA LEU A 216 -1.64 -13.77 7.68
C LEU A 216 -1.02 -14.69 6.62
N ALA A 217 -1.64 -14.82 5.45
CA ALA A 217 -1.11 -15.61 4.34
C ALA A 217 0.27 -15.09 3.92
N HIS A 218 0.40 -13.78 3.71
CA HIS A 218 1.67 -13.16 3.38
C HIS A 218 2.73 -13.34 4.47
N GLN A 219 2.36 -13.22 5.76
CA GLN A 219 3.28 -13.48 6.87
C GLN A 219 3.79 -14.93 6.88
N ARG A 220 2.94 -15.90 6.50
CA ARG A 220 3.35 -17.30 6.34
C ARG A 220 4.32 -17.47 5.18
N GLU A 221 4.05 -16.85 4.04
CA GLU A 221 4.95 -16.86 2.88
C GLU A 221 6.33 -16.28 3.22
N LEU A 222 6.39 -15.15 3.93
CA LEU A 222 7.65 -14.58 4.40
C LEU A 222 8.36 -15.48 5.42
N ALA A 223 7.62 -16.18 6.28
CA ALA A 223 8.20 -17.13 7.23
C ALA A 223 8.76 -18.38 6.53
N GLU A 224 8.08 -18.90 5.51
CA GLU A 224 8.55 -20.00 4.67
C GLU A 224 9.79 -19.60 3.86
N LEU A 225 9.77 -18.39 3.29
CA LEU A 225 10.92 -17.83 2.60
C LEU A 225 12.12 -17.70 3.56
N ARG A 226 11.91 -17.14 4.75
CA ARG A 226 12.93 -17.08 5.80
C ARG A 226 13.53 -18.45 6.10
N PHE A 227 12.68 -19.44 6.36
CA PHE A 227 13.11 -20.80 6.70
C PHE A 227 13.93 -21.44 5.56
N SER A 228 13.47 -21.32 4.32
CA SER A 228 14.12 -21.93 3.16
C SER A 228 15.41 -21.22 2.72
N GLY A 229 15.53 -19.90 2.95
CA GLY A 229 16.69 -19.08 2.58
C GLY A 229 17.71 -18.83 3.69
N GLN A 230 17.44 -19.27 4.93
CA GLN A 230 18.27 -18.97 6.10
C GLN A 230 19.71 -19.46 5.95
N ALA A 231 19.91 -20.67 5.40
CA ALA A 231 21.25 -21.27 5.26
C ALA A 231 22.13 -20.48 4.27
N GLN A 232 21.54 -20.02 3.17
CA GLN A 232 22.22 -19.25 2.14
C GLN A 232 22.53 -17.83 2.65
N LEU A 233 21.57 -17.19 3.32
CA LEU A 233 21.80 -15.91 3.99
C LEU A 233 22.89 -16.04 5.07
N ALA A 234 22.93 -17.16 5.80
CA ALA A 234 23.94 -17.43 6.82
C ALA A 234 25.35 -17.64 6.23
N GLY A 235 25.43 -18.14 5.00
CA GLY A 235 26.67 -18.32 4.24
C GLY A 235 27.28 -17.01 3.70
N LEU A 236 26.53 -15.90 3.70
CA LEU A 236 27.01 -14.63 3.17
C LEU A 236 28.15 -14.03 4.01
N HIS A 237 29.20 -13.61 3.32
CA HIS A 237 30.24 -12.74 3.86
C HIS A 237 29.76 -11.28 3.85
N GLY A 238 29.31 -10.78 5.01
CA GLY A 238 28.82 -9.40 5.14
C GLY A 238 27.30 -9.31 5.27
N PRO A 239 26.74 -8.09 5.13
CA PRO A 239 25.31 -7.88 5.31
C PRO A 239 24.52 -8.24 4.04
N GLY A 240 23.24 -8.57 4.21
CA GLY A 240 22.34 -8.92 3.11
C GLY A 240 20.90 -9.12 3.58
N LEU A 241 19.97 -9.15 2.63
CA LEU A 241 18.55 -9.38 2.87
C LEU A 241 18.05 -10.57 2.07
N LEU A 242 16.98 -11.18 2.56
CA LEU A 242 16.12 -12.08 1.83
C LEU A 242 14.76 -11.41 1.67
N ILE A 243 14.30 -11.27 0.43
CA ILE A 243 13.07 -10.57 0.08
C ILE A 243 12.18 -11.42 -0.82
N ASP A 244 10.87 -11.19 -0.79
CA ASP A 244 9.93 -11.83 -1.72
C ASP A 244 9.88 -11.13 -3.09
N ASP A 245 8.98 -11.57 -3.96
CA ASP A 245 8.77 -11.02 -5.30
C ASP A 245 8.24 -9.57 -5.30
N ASP A 246 7.62 -9.12 -4.20
CA ASP A 246 7.07 -7.77 -4.03
C ASP A 246 8.02 -6.83 -3.26
N GLY A 247 9.22 -7.30 -2.90
CA GLY A 247 10.25 -6.56 -2.18
C GLY A 247 10.09 -6.53 -0.66
N TRP A 248 9.17 -7.30 -0.07
CA TRP A 248 9.02 -7.43 1.38
C TRP A 248 10.18 -8.21 1.98
N VAL A 249 10.74 -7.70 3.08
CA VAL A 249 11.91 -8.30 3.70
C VAL A 249 11.50 -9.43 4.62
N ALA A 250 11.82 -10.66 4.23
CA ALA A 250 11.66 -11.84 5.05
C ALA A 250 12.74 -11.90 6.15
N GLU A 251 14.00 -11.59 5.83
CA GLU A 251 15.09 -11.62 6.80
C GLU A 251 16.24 -10.68 6.41
N GLY A 252 16.98 -10.19 7.41
CA GLY A 252 18.19 -9.42 7.22
C GLY A 252 19.34 -9.92 8.08
N ARG A 253 20.55 -9.89 7.52
CA ARG A 253 21.80 -10.23 8.20
C ARG A 253 22.74 -9.03 8.19
N GLY A 254 23.38 -8.75 9.31
CA GLY A 254 24.45 -7.74 9.39
C GLY A 254 24.00 -6.29 9.15
N CYS A 255 22.69 -6.04 9.01
CA CYS A 255 22.07 -4.73 8.85
C CYS A 255 20.74 -4.68 9.62
N THR A 256 20.20 -3.49 9.82
CA THR A 256 18.80 -3.34 10.23
C THR A 256 17.95 -3.46 8.97
N PRO A 257 17.19 -4.55 8.78
CA PRO A 257 16.38 -4.70 7.59
C PRO A 257 15.29 -3.62 7.54
N PRO A 258 15.09 -2.95 6.39
CA PRO A 258 13.86 -2.19 6.18
C PRO A 258 12.67 -3.17 6.13
N VAL A 259 11.45 -2.64 6.25
CA VAL A 259 10.23 -3.47 6.11
C VAL A 259 10.09 -3.94 4.65
N ARG A 260 10.41 -3.06 3.69
CA ARG A 260 10.28 -3.30 2.25
C ARG A 260 11.39 -2.57 1.50
N VAL A 261 11.83 -3.15 0.37
CA VAL A 261 12.75 -2.55 -0.61
C VAL A 261 12.07 -2.45 -1.99
N ALA A 262 12.77 -1.96 -3.01
CA ALA A 262 12.19 -1.92 -4.34
C ALA A 262 11.97 -3.35 -4.88
N VAL A 263 10.90 -3.51 -5.66
CA VAL A 263 10.52 -4.78 -6.28
C VAL A 263 11.70 -5.32 -7.10
N PRO A 264 12.19 -6.54 -6.81
CA PRO A 264 13.33 -7.12 -7.49
C PRO A 264 13.02 -7.43 -8.95
N THR A 265 14.00 -7.19 -9.82
CA THR A 265 14.04 -7.71 -11.19
C THR A 265 15.39 -8.36 -11.43
N ASP A 266 15.46 -9.29 -12.38
CA ASP A 266 16.72 -9.99 -12.71
C ASP A 266 17.82 -8.98 -13.11
N ASP A 267 19.04 -9.24 -12.64
CA ASP A 267 20.24 -8.42 -12.87
C ASP A 267 20.13 -6.95 -12.42
N MET A 268 19.15 -6.63 -11.57
CA MET A 268 18.93 -5.27 -11.08
C MET A 268 19.98 -4.86 -10.05
N ARG A 269 20.41 -3.59 -10.13
CA ARG A 269 21.11 -2.90 -9.06
C ARG A 269 20.16 -1.90 -8.42
N GLN A 270 19.95 -1.99 -7.11
CA GLN A 270 19.04 -1.10 -6.39
C GLN A 270 19.67 -0.51 -5.14
N PHE A 271 19.33 0.75 -4.84
CA PHE A 271 19.71 1.37 -3.58
C PHE A 271 18.81 0.85 -2.46
N VAL A 272 19.42 0.29 -1.41
CA VAL A 272 18.72 -0.13 -0.19
C VAL A 272 19.21 0.70 0.99
N PRO A 273 18.30 1.39 1.72
CA PRO A 273 18.67 2.15 2.90
C PRO A 273 19.49 1.32 3.91
N GLY A 274 20.66 1.82 4.29
CA GLY A 274 21.59 1.13 5.19
C GLY A 274 22.51 0.08 4.55
N LEU A 275 22.23 -0.38 3.32
CA LEU A 275 23.11 -1.29 2.56
C LEU A 275 23.80 -0.59 1.37
N GLY A 276 23.22 0.49 0.84
CA GLY A 276 23.72 1.17 -0.35
C GLY A 276 23.29 0.45 -1.63
N ILE A 277 24.09 0.55 -2.69
CA ILE A 277 23.81 -0.14 -3.95
C ILE A 277 23.97 -1.65 -3.75
N CYS A 278 22.90 -2.39 -4.05
CA CYS A 278 22.81 -3.83 -3.89
C CYS A 278 22.58 -4.51 -5.23
N VAL A 279 23.16 -5.70 -5.40
CA VAL A 279 22.77 -6.64 -6.45
C VAL A 279 21.65 -7.51 -5.89
N VAL A 280 20.68 -7.83 -6.74
CA VAL A 280 19.62 -8.79 -6.44
C VAL A 280 19.78 -10.04 -7.29
N GLU A 281 19.66 -11.21 -6.66
CA GLU A 281 19.81 -12.50 -7.31
C GLU A 281 18.65 -13.41 -6.89
N ARG A 282 18.07 -14.17 -7.85
CA ARG A 282 17.01 -15.12 -7.56
C ARG A 282 17.53 -16.23 -6.63
N LEU A 283 16.80 -16.49 -5.55
CA LEU A 283 17.11 -17.53 -4.57
C LEU A 283 15.86 -18.35 -4.26
N GLY A 284 15.67 -19.44 -5.03
CA GLY A 284 14.48 -20.29 -4.91
C GLY A 284 13.20 -19.50 -5.16
N ARG A 285 12.35 -19.40 -4.13
CA ARG A 285 11.07 -18.67 -4.19
C ARG A 285 11.17 -17.18 -3.88
N GLY A 286 12.32 -16.66 -3.48
CA GLY A 286 12.53 -15.24 -3.25
C GLY A 286 13.84 -14.74 -3.85
N TRP A 287 14.36 -13.66 -3.28
CA TRP A 287 15.53 -12.96 -3.79
C TRP A 287 16.52 -12.65 -2.68
N GLN A 288 17.80 -12.81 -3.00
CA GLN A 288 18.89 -12.38 -2.16
C GLN A 288 19.32 -10.97 -2.57
N VAL A 289 19.33 -10.05 -1.61
CA VAL A 289 19.85 -8.70 -1.77
C VAL A 289 21.18 -8.61 -1.04
N ARG A 290 22.24 -8.27 -1.75
CA ARG A 290 23.58 -8.09 -1.15
C ARG A 290 24.21 -6.81 -1.65
N PRO A 291 25.00 -6.09 -0.84
CA PRO A 291 25.76 -4.97 -1.34
C PRO A 291 26.54 -5.38 -2.59
N ALA A 292 26.32 -4.64 -3.67
CA ALA A 292 27.22 -4.62 -4.79
C ALA A 292 28.47 -3.92 -4.24
N GLY A 293 29.44 -4.69 -3.74
CA GLY A 293 30.77 -4.11 -3.53
C GLY A 293 31.16 -3.31 -4.79
N PRO A 294 31.90 -2.20 -4.67
CA PRO A 294 32.15 -1.32 -5.81
C PRO A 294 32.78 -2.11 -6.97
N SER A 295 32.01 -2.30 -8.04
CA SER A 295 32.44 -3.04 -9.25
C SER A 295 33.42 -2.25 -10.10
N GLY A 296 33.44 -0.92 -9.92
CA GLY A 296 34.38 0.04 -10.49
C GLY A 296 34.65 1.19 -9.51
N PRO A 297 35.42 2.23 -9.91
CA PRO A 297 35.59 3.43 -9.12
C PRO A 297 34.23 4.12 -8.91
N VAL A 298 33.87 4.36 -7.65
CA VAL A 298 32.67 5.12 -7.26
C VAL A 298 33.11 6.54 -6.95
N LEU A 299 32.56 7.50 -7.67
CA LEU A 299 32.78 8.91 -7.42
C LEU A 299 31.68 9.44 -6.49
N ALA A 300 32.07 9.90 -5.31
CA ALA A 300 31.19 10.61 -4.39
C ALA A 300 31.52 12.11 -4.44
N GLU A 301 30.66 12.91 -5.04
CA GLU A 301 30.79 14.36 -5.07
C GLU A 301 30.05 14.97 -3.88
N LEU A 302 30.80 15.54 -2.95
CA LEU A 302 30.26 16.24 -1.78
C LEU A 302 30.17 17.74 -2.09
N SER A 303 28.95 18.22 -2.30
CA SER A 303 28.66 19.65 -2.33
C SER A 303 28.46 20.18 -0.92
N LEU A 304 29.15 21.27 -0.59
CA LEU A 304 29.00 21.98 0.69
C LEU A 304 28.32 23.35 0.51
N ASP A 305 27.76 23.61 -0.67
CA ASP A 305 26.99 24.81 -0.96
C ASP A 305 25.60 24.72 -0.31
N GLY A 306 25.43 25.42 0.81
CA GLY A 306 24.19 25.37 1.58
C GLY A 306 24.11 24.12 2.46
N GLU A 307 23.10 23.27 2.24
CA GLU A 307 22.97 22.00 2.95
C GLU A 307 23.90 20.94 2.34
N PRO A 308 24.81 20.35 3.13
CA PRO A 308 25.76 19.37 2.60
C PRO A 308 25.03 18.24 1.88
N THR A 309 25.39 18.00 0.63
CA THR A 309 24.74 16.99 -0.22
C THR A 309 25.81 16.12 -0.85
N VAL A 310 25.64 14.81 -0.79
CA VAL A 310 26.51 13.88 -1.51
C VAL A 310 25.75 13.31 -2.70
N THR A 311 26.35 13.45 -3.88
CA THR A 311 25.93 12.81 -5.12
C THR A 311 26.89 11.68 -5.41
N VAL A 312 26.38 10.49 -5.67
CA VAL A 312 27.21 9.30 -5.88
C VAL A 312 26.99 8.78 -7.28
N THR A 313 28.06 8.76 -8.06
CA THR A 313 28.13 8.23 -9.43
C THR A 313 28.97 6.95 -9.45
N GLY A 314 28.46 5.92 -10.12
CA GLY A 314 29.14 4.63 -10.28
C GLY A 314 28.47 3.82 -11.40
N ASP A 315 28.50 2.50 -11.32
CA ASP A 315 27.93 1.59 -12.34
C ASP A 315 26.38 1.51 -12.32
N GLY A 316 25.69 2.51 -11.80
CA GLY A 316 24.23 2.60 -11.71
C GLY A 316 23.76 4.04 -11.84
N GLU A 317 22.44 4.27 -11.74
CA GLU A 317 21.93 5.65 -11.75
C GLU A 317 22.50 6.47 -10.59
N PRO A 318 22.90 7.72 -10.86
CA PRO A 318 23.42 8.58 -9.82
C PRO A 318 22.33 8.89 -8.82
N TRP A 319 22.64 8.75 -7.54
CA TRP A 319 21.73 9.11 -6.46
C TRP A 319 22.33 10.25 -5.63
N ARG A 320 21.45 11.03 -5.00
CA ARG A 320 21.85 12.14 -4.13
C ARG A 320 21.12 12.06 -2.79
N THR A 321 21.79 12.48 -1.73
CA THR A 321 21.16 12.65 -0.41
C THR A 321 21.72 13.85 0.33
N VAL A 322 20.85 14.50 1.09
CA VAL A 322 21.24 15.56 2.03
C VAL A 322 21.87 14.92 3.27
N LEU A 323 22.92 15.57 3.78
CA LEU A 323 23.70 15.17 4.93
C LEU A 323 23.63 16.25 6.02
N THR A 324 23.72 15.82 7.27
CA THR A 324 23.96 16.77 8.35
C THR A 324 25.37 17.34 8.21
N ARG A 325 25.61 18.52 8.80
CA ARG A 325 26.96 19.11 8.86
C ARG A 325 27.97 18.14 9.49
N ARG A 326 27.54 17.36 10.48
CA ARG A 326 28.39 16.37 11.16
C ARG A 326 28.73 15.19 10.27
N HIS A 327 27.76 14.67 9.52
CA HIS A 327 27.96 13.63 8.52
C HIS A 327 28.97 14.05 7.44
N ALA A 328 28.84 15.28 6.93
CA ALA A 328 29.80 15.82 5.95
C ALA A 328 31.22 15.93 6.53
N GLN A 329 31.36 16.42 7.77
CA GLN A 329 32.67 16.44 8.45
C GLN A 329 33.28 15.05 8.61
N ILE A 330 32.47 14.05 8.97
CA ILE A 330 32.94 12.67 9.08
C ILE A 330 33.44 12.16 7.73
N LEU A 331 32.70 12.36 6.64
CA LEU A 331 33.15 11.92 5.30
C LEU A 331 34.47 12.56 4.88
N LEU A 332 34.65 13.86 5.13
CA LEU A 332 35.91 14.56 4.86
C LEU A 332 37.08 13.99 5.67
N LEU A 333 36.87 13.72 6.96
CA LEU A 333 37.92 13.11 7.80
C LEU A 333 38.28 11.68 7.36
N LEU A 334 37.29 10.91 6.90
CA LEU A 334 37.52 9.57 6.38
C LEU A 334 38.25 9.59 5.02
N ALA A 335 37.99 10.59 4.18
CA ALA A 335 38.73 10.80 2.94
C ALA A 335 40.20 11.18 3.22
N ASP A 336 40.43 12.13 4.13
CA ASP A 336 41.78 12.57 4.53
C ASP A 336 42.61 11.42 5.15
N ALA A 337 41.95 10.48 5.85
CA ALA A 337 42.62 9.33 6.45
C ALA A 337 42.98 8.21 5.45
N GLY A 338 42.36 8.19 4.27
CA GLY A 338 42.59 7.18 3.25
C GLY A 338 42.33 5.74 3.72
N GLU A 339 43.10 4.79 3.17
CA GLU A 339 42.92 3.36 3.40
C GLU A 339 43.18 2.91 4.85
N GLN A 340 44.00 3.67 5.59
CA GLN A 340 44.30 3.38 7.01
C GLN A 340 43.06 3.52 7.89
N GLY A 341 42.11 4.38 7.49
CA GLY A 341 40.90 4.66 8.25
C GLY A 341 41.14 5.27 9.63
N LEU A 342 40.05 5.44 10.37
CA LEU A 342 40.03 6.05 11.69
C LEU A 342 39.28 5.17 12.70
N THR A 343 39.77 5.18 13.94
CA THR A 343 39.03 4.60 15.08
C THR A 343 38.00 5.60 15.59
N SER A 344 37.03 5.13 16.40
CA SER A 344 36.07 6.05 17.05
C SER A 344 36.75 7.05 17.98
N GLN A 345 37.86 6.67 18.63
CA GLN A 345 38.65 7.57 19.47
C GLN A 345 39.32 8.67 18.64
N ARG A 346 39.92 8.30 17.50
CA ARG A 346 40.58 9.29 16.64
C ARG A 346 39.59 10.27 16.02
N LEU A 347 38.42 9.77 15.59
CA LEU A 347 37.33 10.62 15.11
C LEU A 347 36.81 11.55 16.21
N SER A 348 36.75 11.10 17.47
CA SER A 348 36.37 11.95 18.60
C SER A 348 37.33 13.12 18.75
N GLN A 349 38.64 12.84 18.75
CA GLN A 349 39.67 13.88 18.86
C GLN A 349 39.59 14.89 17.72
N LEU A 350 39.38 14.42 16.48
CA LEU A 350 39.32 15.29 15.31
C LEU A 350 38.03 16.13 15.23
N LEU A 351 36.91 15.64 15.76
CA LEU A 351 35.61 16.33 15.70
C LEU A 351 35.30 17.21 16.92
N PHE A 352 35.78 16.82 18.09
CA PHE A 352 35.44 17.43 19.38
C PHE A 352 36.66 17.94 20.16
N GLY A 353 37.88 17.55 19.79
CA GLY A 353 39.13 17.93 20.47
C GLY A 353 39.57 16.99 21.60
N ASP A 354 38.76 15.99 21.96
CA ASP A 354 39.04 14.99 23.00
C ASP A 354 38.50 13.60 22.63
N ASP A 355 38.79 12.58 23.45
CA ASP A 355 38.34 11.20 23.25
C ASP A 355 37.07 10.82 24.03
N SER A 356 36.46 11.77 24.76
CA SER A 356 35.30 11.51 25.61
C SER A 356 34.00 11.27 24.82
N HIS A 357 33.97 11.65 23.53
CA HIS A 357 32.77 11.62 22.68
C HIS A 357 32.66 10.36 21.79
N THR A 358 33.37 9.27 22.13
CA THR A 358 33.38 8.04 21.32
C THR A 358 32.00 7.40 21.09
N VAL A 359 31.11 7.46 22.09
CA VAL A 359 29.73 6.95 21.97
C VAL A 359 28.94 7.77 20.95
N SER A 360 29.02 9.10 21.04
CA SER A 360 28.40 10.03 20.09
C SER A 360 28.92 9.83 18.68
N VAL A 361 30.24 9.64 18.50
CA VAL A 361 30.86 9.34 17.21
C VAL A 361 30.29 8.04 16.61
N ARG A 362 30.17 6.97 17.40
CA ARG A 362 29.59 5.70 16.91
C ARG A 362 28.13 5.87 16.52
N ALA A 363 27.37 6.68 17.25
CA ALA A 363 25.98 6.98 16.92
C ALA A 363 25.86 7.78 15.60
N GLU A 364 26.69 8.79 15.40
CA GLU A 364 26.77 9.56 14.15
C GLU A 364 27.20 8.69 12.96
N LEU A 365 28.21 7.82 13.13
CA LEU A 365 28.63 6.88 12.08
C LEU A 365 27.54 5.87 11.72
N SER A 366 26.77 5.42 12.71
CA SER A 366 25.62 4.55 12.48
C SER A 366 24.54 5.27 11.66
N ARG A 367 24.21 6.52 12.01
CA ARG A 367 23.28 7.36 11.24
C ARG A 367 23.81 7.66 9.83
N LEU A 368 25.07 8.02 9.69
CA LEU A 368 25.72 8.25 8.40
C LEU A 368 25.61 7.02 7.50
N ARG A 369 25.95 5.83 8.01
CA ARG A 369 25.87 4.57 7.24
C ARG A 369 24.44 4.20 6.83
N ARG A 370 23.40 4.64 7.56
CA ARG A 370 22.01 4.48 7.10
C ARG A 370 21.73 5.31 5.84
N VAL A 371 22.37 6.47 5.74
CA VAL A 371 22.17 7.43 4.65
C VAL A 371 23.06 7.11 3.45
N VAL A 372 24.35 6.82 3.66
CA VAL A 372 25.32 6.61 2.58
C VAL A 372 25.67 5.13 2.32
N GLY A 373 25.09 4.21 3.09
CA GLY A 373 25.26 2.76 2.90
C GLY A 373 26.71 2.29 2.97
N ALA A 374 27.07 1.41 2.03
CA ALA A 374 28.39 0.78 1.93
C ALA A 374 29.53 1.72 1.53
N LEU A 375 29.29 3.02 1.27
CA LEU A 375 30.37 3.99 1.02
C LEU A 375 31.33 4.12 2.21
N VAL A 376 30.84 3.87 3.42
CA VAL A 376 31.63 3.91 4.65
C VAL A 376 31.71 2.50 5.24
N SER A 377 32.92 1.94 5.20
CA SER A 377 33.23 0.66 5.84
C SER A 377 33.56 0.86 7.33
N SER A 378 33.56 -0.23 8.10
CA SER A 378 33.85 -0.23 9.54
C SER A 378 35.03 -1.14 9.89
N ARG A 379 35.72 -0.83 11.00
CA ARG A 379 36.88 -1.56 11.54
C ARG A 379 38.12 -1.58 10.61
N PRO A 380 38.94 -0.51 10.60
CA PRO A 380 38.65 0.85 11.05
C PRO A 380 37.64 1.56 10.12
N TYR A 381 37.05 2.68 10.56
CA TYR A 381 36.12 3.45 9.72
C TYR A 381 36.89 4.09 8.57
N ARG A 382 36.47 3.87 7.33
CA ARG A 382 37.10 4.43 6.12
C ARG A 382 36.13 4.45 4.97
N LEU A 383 36.41 5.26 3.95
CA LEU A 383 35.73 5.11 2.67
C LEU A 383 35.99 3.70 2.13
N ALA A 384 34.96 3.07 1.55
CA ALA A 384 35.11 1.74 0.99
C ALA A 384 36.17 1.74 -0.14
N PRO A 385 36.86 0.61 -0.36
CA PRO A 385 37.83 0.50 -1.45
C PRO A 385 37.21 0.96 -2.77
N ARG A 386 37.95 1.70 -3.59
CA ARG A 386 37.48 2.27 -4.88
C ARG A 386 36.42 3.38 -4.77
N VAL A 387 36.12 3.91 -3.59
CA VAL A 387 35.35 5.14 -3.45
C VAL A 387 36.30 6.34 -3.45
N GLU A 388 36.14 7.25 -4.40
CA GLU A 388 36.82 8.54 -4.45
C GLU A 388 35.85 9.63 -4.02
N LEU A 389 36.14 10.33 -2.92
CA LEU A 389 35.37 11.50 -2.50
C LEU A 389 35.97 12.76 -3.13
N ARG A 390 35.20 13.46 -3.97
CA ARG A 390 35.55 14.78 -4.50
C ARG A 390 34.73 15.86 -3.82
N VAL A 391 35.38 16.97 -3.55
CA VAL A 391 34.77 18.19 -3.02
C VAL A 391 35.52 19.36 -3.63
N SER A 392 34.82 20.44 -3.97
CA SER A 392 35.49 21.63 -4.51
C SER A 392 36.41 22.24 -3.44
N PRO A 393 37.68 22.54 -3.75
CA PRO A 393 38.62 23.17 -2.81
C PRO A 393 38.06 24.48 -2.21
N ASP A 394 37.36 25.28 -3.03
CA ASP A 394 36.78 26.56 -2.61
C ASP A 394 35.67 26.37 -1.55
N GLN A 395 34.93 25.26 -1.64
CA GLN A 395 33.86 24.91 -0.71
C GLN A 395 34.41 24.38 0.63
N LEU A 396 35.51 23.63 0.58
CA LEU A 396 36.20 23.07 1.74
C LEU A 396 36.65 24.16 2.72
N ASP A 397 37.28 25.21 2.21
CA ASP A 397 37.82 26.30 3.02
C ASP A 397 36.70 27.10 3.71
N VAL A 398 35.61 27.38 3.00
CA VAL A 398 34.42 28.07 3.53
C VAL A 398 33.67 27.22 4.57
N PHE A 399 33.70 25.89 4.42
CA PHE A 399 33.06 24.97 5.34
C PHE A 399 33.85 24.77 6.64
N ARG A 400 35.20 24.76 6.54
CA ARG A 400 36.14 24.67 7.66
C ARG A 400 36.34 26.00 8.41
N ALA A 401 36.04 27.14 7.78
CA ALA A 401 36.10 28.45 8.44
C ALA A 401 35.14 28.56 9.63
N PRO A 402 35.58 29.10 10.79
CA PRO A 402 34.70 29.41 11.91
C PRO A 402 33.60 30.38 11.48
N ALA A 403 32.39 30.22 12.02
CA ALA A 403 31.17 30.90 11.59
C ALA A 403 31.26 32.45 11.49
N GLY A 404 32.25 33.08 12.12
CA GLY A 404 32.46 34.53 12.15
C GLY A 404 33.01 35.17 10.86
N ARG A 405 33.57 34.42 9.90
CA ARG A 405 34.09 35.01 8.63
C ARG A 405 33.05 35.13 7.51
N ARG A 406 31.89 34.47 7.64
CA ARG A 406 30.84 34.43 6.59
C ARG A 406 30.20 35.77 6.24
N ARG A 407 30.40 36.80 7.07
CA ARG A 407 29.79 38.13 6.87
C ARG A 407 30.66 39.09 6.05
N VAL A 408 31.97 38.88 5.96
CA VAL A 408 32.90 39.84 5.35
C VAL A 408 33.05 39.63 3.84
N GLU A 409 32.97 38.39 3.35
CA GLU A 409 33.12 38.11 1.91
C GLU A 409 31.85 38.40 1.09
N ARG A 410 30.65 38.21 1.66
CA ARG A 410 29.40 38.61 0.98
C ARG A 410 29.26 40.12 0.78
N GLN A 411 29.94 40.96 1.59
CA GLN A 411 29.93 42.41 1.40
C GLN A 411 30.98 42.92 0.40
N ARG A 412 32.00 42.11 0.05
CA ARG A 412 33.00 42.50 -0.96
C ARG A 412 32.58 42.22 -2.41
N ASN A 413 31.65 41.29 -2.64
CA ASN A 413 31.13 40.99 -3.99
C ASN A 413 29.88 41.80 -4.37
N LEU A 414 29.50 42.78 -3.54
CA LEU A 414 28.36 43.69 -3.77
C LEU A 414 28.79 45.17 -3.76
N ALA A 415 30.09 45.46 -3.83
CA ALA A 415 30.66 46.81 -3.85
C ALA A 415 31.41 47.07 -5.17
#